data_AF-A0A7I8BFW6-F1
#
_entry.id   AF-A0A7I8BFW6-F1
#
_cell.length_a   1.000
_cell.length_b   1.000
_cell.length_c   1.000
_cell.angle_alpha   90.00
_cell.angle_beta   90.00
_cell.angle_gamma   90.00
#
_symmetry.space_group_name_H-M   'P 1'
#
loop_
_entity.id
_entity.type
_entity.pdbx_description
1 polymer ?
#
loop_
_entity_poly.entity_id
_entity_poly.type
_entity_poly.pdbx_seq_one_letter_code
_entity_poly.pdbx_strand_id
1 'polypeptide(L)'
;MANHPEKRCVVVMWSEDKQALVSYTLDLEKVLAVTARLFPVELPVSEYNNEFDDEFARRFGGATLNLLALSNPGLKPYIKVTQADD
;
A
#
# COMPACT_ATOMS: atom_id res chain seq x y z
N MET A 1 13.19 5.95 13.69
CA MET A 1 12.05 6.45 12.90
C MET A 1 11.72 7.84 13.41
N ALA A 2 11.52 8.83 12.53
CA ALA A 2 11.21 10.19 12.96
C ALA A 2 9.84 10.18 13.65
N ASN A 3 9.76 10.70 14.87
CA ASN A 3 8.52 10.78 15.63
C ASN A 3 7.73 11.98 15.08
N HIS A 4 6.80 11.74 14.16
CA HIS A 4 5.91 12.78 13.66
C HIS A 4 4.69 12.86 14.59
N PRO A 5 4.47 14.00 15.28
CA PRO A 5 3.32 14.14 16.18
C PRO A 5 1.98 14.13 15.42
N GLU A 6 2.02 14.39 14.11
CA GLU A 6 0.85 14.45 13.25
C GLU A 6 0.65 13.12 12.53
N LYS A 7 -0.61 12.69 12.39
CA LYS A 7 -0.96 11.48 11.65
C LYS A 7 -0.65 11.67 10.16
N ARG A 8 0.12 10.75 9.59
CA ARG A 8 0.51 10.74 8.18
C ARG A 8 -0.02 9.49 7.48
N CYS A 9 -0.23 9.63 6.18
CA CYS A 9 -0.51 8.52 5.28
C CYS A 9 0.69 8.33 4.34
N VAL A 10 0.91 7.09 3.90
CA VAL A 10 1.90 6.79 2.86
C VAL A 10 1.16 6.63 1.54
N VAL A 11 1.63 7.34 0.51
CA VAL A 11 1.19 7.11 -0.88
C VAL A 11 2.34 6.51 -1.64
N VAL A 12 2.08 5.43 -2.38
CA VAL A 12 3.06 4.77 -3.25
C VAL A 12 2.52 4.82 -4.68
N MET A 13 3.38 5.20 -5.62
CA MET A 13 3.08 5.22 -7.04
C MET A 13 4.20 4.57 -7.86
N TRP A 14 3.88 4.08 -9.06
CA TRP A 14 4.89 3.66 -10.03
C TRP A 14 5.28 4.83 -10.93
N SER A 15 6.58 5.03 -11.14
CA SER A 15 7.12 5.95 -12.13
C SER A 15 7.76 5.15 -13.25
N GLU A 16 7.15 5.16 -14.44
CA GLU A 16 7.70 4.50 -15.62
C GLU A 16 9.06 5.09 -16.01
N ASP A 17 9.18 6.43 -16.04
CA ASP A 17 10.42 7.12 -16.42
C ASP A 17 11.61 6.75 -15.55
N LYS A 18 11.38 6.59 -14.24
CA LYS A 18 12.42 6.25 -13.26
C LYS A 18 12.54 4.75 -13.04
N GLN A 19 11.61 3.97 -13.57
CA GLN A 19 11.42 2.55 -13.27
C GLN A 19 11.47 2.28 -11.75
N ALA A 20 10.71 3.07 -10.99
CA ALA A 20 10.80 3.06 -9.54
C ALA A 20 9.43 3.20 -8.87
N LEU A 21 9.29 2.57 -7.71
CA LEU A 21 8.25 2.94 -6.74
C LEU A 21 8.67 4.23 -6.06
N VAL A 22 7.79 5.22 -6.09
CA VAL A 22 7.98 6.50 -5.42
C VAL A 22 7.00 6.58 -4.27
N SER A 23 7.51 6.84 -3.06
CA SER A 23 6.70 6.98 -1.86
C SER A 23 6.73 8.41 -1.33
N TYR A 24 5.59 8.86 -0.83
CA TYR A 24 5.41 10.13 -0.15
C TYR A 24 4.71 9.91 1.19
N THR A 25 5.00 10.78 2.16
CA THR A 25 4.18 10.90 3.37
C THR A 25 3.33 12.17 3.26
N LEU A 26 2.03 12.02 3.46
CA LEU A 26 1.05 13.11 3.33
C LEU A 26 0.29 13.29 4.64
N ASP A 27 -0.25 14.48 4.85
CA ASP A 27 -1.09 14.79 6.01
C ASP A 27 -2.41 13.99 5.92
N LEU A 28 -2.81 13.36 7.02
CA LEU A 28 -4.04 12.55 7.07
C LEU A 28 -5.27 13.33 6.58
N GLU A 29 -5.43 14.58 7.02
CA GLU A 29 -6.60 15.40 6.65
C GLU A 29 -6.71 15.62 5.14
N LYS A 30 -5.59 15.82 4.46
CA LYS A 30 -5.55 15.98 2.99
C LYS A 30 -5.94 14.69 2.30
N VAL A 31 -5.48 13.55 2.80
CA VAL A 31 -5.84 12.24 2.25
C VAL A 31 -7.32 11.95 2.47
N LEU A 32 -7.84 12.18 3.67
CA LEU A 32 -9.26 11.99 3.97
C LEU A 32 -10.15 12.87 3.08
N ALA A 33 -9.75 14.12 2.80
CA ALA A 33 -10.50 15.00 1.91
C ALA A 33 -10.64 14.43 0.49
N VAL A 34 -9.60 13.79 -0.06
CA VAL A 34 -9.63 13.20 -1.41
C VAL A 34 -10.26 11.81 -1.45
N THR A 35 -10.21 11.04 -0.36
CA THR A 35 -10.78 9.69 -0.29
C THR A 35 -12.21 9.64 0.25
N ALA A 36 -12.78 10.75 0.73
CA ALA A 36 -14.09 10.81 1.39
C ALA A 36 -15.27 10.19 0.60
N ARG A 37 -15.14 10.09 -0.73
CA ARG A 37 -16.18 9.51 -1.61
C ARG A 37 -15.76 8.19 -2.28
N LEU A 38 -14.60 7.67 -1.91
CA LEU A 38 -14.09 6.41 -2.44
C LEU A 38 -14.49 5.27 -1.51
N PHE A 39 -14.55 4.07 -2.07
CA PHE A 39 -14.79 2.86 -1.27
C PHE A 39 -13.45 2.42 -0.63
N PRO A 40 -13.32 2.44 0.70
CA PRO A 40 -12.11 1.98 1.35
C PRO A 40 -12.05 0.45 1.30
N VAL A 41 -10.84 -0.08 1.12
CA VAL A 41 -10.54 -1.47 1.47
C VAL A 41 -10.04 -1.46 2.90
N GLU A 42 -10.85 -1.93 3.82
CA GLU A 42 -10.53 -1.99 5.24
C GLU A 42 -9.97 -3.37 5.58
N LEU A 43 -8.88 -3.42 6.36
CA LEU A 43 -8.25 -4.65 6.85
C LEU A 43 -8.18 -4.55 8.39
N PRO A 44 -9.30 -4.81 9.10
CA PRO A 44 -9.36 -4.65 10.55
C PRO A 44 -8.40 -5.61 11.25
N VAL A 45 -7.61 -5.11 12.20
CA VAL A 45 -6.63 -5.93 12.94
C VAL A 45 -7.27 -7.12 13.67
N SER A 46 -8.55 -7.00 14.05
CA SER A 46 -9.34 -8.08 14.66
C SER A 46 -9.54 -9.29 13.74
N GLU A 47 -9.41 -9.12 12.43
CA GLU A 47 -9.50 -10.21 11.44
C GLU A 47 -8.15 -10.95 11.25
N TYR A 48 -7.07 -10.43 11.84
CA TYR A 48 -5.71 -10.94 11.71
C TYR A 48 -5.09 -11.29 13.07
N ASN A 49 -5.84 -11.96 13.94
CA ASN A 49 -5.38 -12.35 15.29
C ASN A 49 -4.91 -11.17 16.18
N ASN A 50 -5.40 -9.96 15.90
CA ASN A 50 -4.97 -8.70 16.54
C ASN A 50 -3.49 -8.34 16.31
N GLU A 51 -2.89 -8.82 15.23
CA GLU A 51 -1.51 -8.52 14.86
C GLU A 51 -1.35 -8.39 13.33
N PHE A 52 -0.37 -7.61 12.89
CA PHE A 52 0.09 -7.62 11.51
C PHE A 52 1.47 -8.24 11.47
N ASP A 53 1.49 -9.57 11.41
CA ASP A 53 2.73 -10.36 11.42
C ASP A 53 3.45 -10.34 10.06
N ASP A 54 4.58 -11.05 9.98
CA ASP A 54 5.38 -11.14 8.77
C ASP A 54 4.60 -11.73 7.57
N GLU A 55 3.69 -12.66 7.84
CA GLU A 55 2.86 -13.26 6.80
C GLU A 55 1.84 -12.26 6.25
N PHE A 56 1.15 -11.53 7.13
CA PHE A 56 0.28 -10.43 6.75
C PHE A 56 1.06 -9.39 5.93
N ALA A 57 2.22 -8.95 6.42
CA ALA A 57 3.04 -7.95 5.72
C ALA A 57 3.43 -8.40 4.31
N ARG A 58 3.81 -9.67 4.15
CA ARG A 58 4.11 -10.27 2.84
C ARG A 58 2.88 -10.27 1.91
N ARG A 59 1.72 -10.73 2.41
CA ARG A 59 0.46 -10.77 1.64
C ARG A 59 -0.01 -9.37 1.26
N PHE A 60 -0.01 -8.45 2.21
CA PHE A 60 -0.40 -7.06 2.01
C PHE A 60 0.49 -6.35 0.99
N GLY A 61 1.81 -6.50 1.08
CA GLY A 61 2.74 -5.95 0.11
C GLY A 61 2.54 -6.50 -1.30
N GLY A 62 2.41 -7.83 -1.43
CA GLY A 62 2.14 -8.48 -2.72
C GLY A 62 0.81 -8.04 -3.35
N ALA A 63 -0.26 -8.01 -2.56
CA ALA A 63 -1.57 -7.53 -3.01
C ALA A 63 -1.53 -6.06 -3.44
N THR A 64 -0.88 -5.20 -2.67
CA THR A 64 -0.73 -3.76 -2.99
C THR A 64 0.00 -3.54 -4.32
N LEU A 65 1.11 -4.27 -4.54
CA LEU A 65 1.86 -4.17 -5.80
C LEU A 65 1.04 -4.69 -6.98
N ASN A 66 0.34 -5.81 -6.82
CA ASN A 66 -0.53 -6.37 -7.86
C ASN A 66 -1.68 -5.41 -8.22
N LEU A 67 -2.32 -4.78 -7.23
CA LEU A 67 -3.34 -3.75 -7.44
C LEU A 67 -2.76 -2.55 -8.20
N LEU A 68 -1.59 -2.06 -7.81
CA LEU A 68 -0.93 -0.94 -8.50
C LEU A 68 -0.60 -1.29 -9.96
N ALA A 69 -0.22 -2.54 -10.23
CA ALA A 69 0.10 -3.02 -11.56
C ALA A 69 -1.12 -3.19 -12.49
N LEU A 70 -2.35 -3.13 -11.97
CA LEU A 70 -3.56 -3.12 -12.81
C LEU A 70 -3.64 -1.85 -13.67
N SER A 71 -3.31 -0.70 -13.08
CA SER A 71 -3.25 0.59 -13.78
C SER A 71 -1.85 0.95 -14.30
N ASN A 72 -0.81 0.24 -13.84
CA ASN A 72 0.59 0.45 -14.24
C ASN A 72 1.21 -0.85 -14.78
N PRO A 73 0.86 -1.27 -16.01
CA PRO A 73 1.28 -2.57 -16.53
C PRO A 73 2.80 -2.74 -16.66
N GLY A 74 3.57 -1.64 -16.81
CA GLY A 74 5.03 -1.67 -16.84
C GLY A 74 5.68 -2.10 -15.53
N LEU A 75 4.95 -2.07 -14.41
CA LEU A 75 5.41 -2.59 -13.13
C LEU A 75 5.42 -4.14 -13.08
N LYS A 76 4.54 -4.82 -13.85
CA LYS A 76 4.34 -6.27 -13.75
C LYS A 76 5.62 -7.10 -13.87
N PRO A 77 6.55 -6.84 -14.81
CA PRO A 77 7.79 -7.62 -14.94
C PRO A 77 8.72 -7.55 -13.71
N TYR A 78 8.53 -6.54 -12.85
CA TYR A 78 9.33 -6.31 -11.65
C TYR A 78 8.72 -6.94 -10.39
N ILE A 79 7.46 -7.39 -10.45
CA ILE A 79 6.79 -8.03 -9.31
C ILE A 79 7.15 -9.52 -9.29
N LYS A 80 7.96 -9.90 -8.29
CA LYS A 80 8.35 -11.30 -8.03
C LYS A 80 7.97 -11.69 -6.61
N VAL A 81 6.68 -11.64 -6.32
CA VAL A 81 6.15 -12.03 -5.01
C VAL A 81 5.62 -13.46 -5.08
N THR A 82 6.00 -14.29 -4.11
CA THR A 82 5.37 -15.59 -3.91
C THR A 82 3.95 -15.34 -3.46
N GLN A 83 2.96 -15.75 -4.27
CA GLN A 83 1.57 -15.80 -3.81
C GLN A 83 1.55 -16.70 -2.57
N ALA A 84 0.96 -16.24 -1.47
CA ALA A 84 0.65 -17.15 -0.39
C ALA A 84 -0.41 -18.11 -0.91
N ASP A 85 -0.23 -19.41 -0.71
CA ASP A 85 -1.30 -20.37 -1.01
C ASP A 85 -2.56 -19.96 -0.21
N ASP A 86 -3.72 -20.06 -0.85
CA ASP A 86 -5.03 -19.75 -0.28
C ASP A 86 -5.35 -20.62 0.95
#